data_AF-A0A933HMF7-F1
#
_entry.id   AF-A0A933HMF7-F1
#
_cell.length_a   1.000
_cell.length_b   1.000
_cell.length_c   1.000
_cell.angle_alpha   90.00
_cell.angle_beta   90.00
_cell.angle_gamma   90.00
#
_symmetry.space_group_name_H-M   'P 1'
#
loop_
_entity.id
_entity.type
_entity.pdbx_description
1 polymer ?
#
loop_
_entity_poly.entity_id
_entity_poly.type
_entity_poly.pdbx_seq_one_letter_code
_entity_poly.pdbx_strand_id
1 'polypeptide(L)'
;MSKPSGSQFRQSQQLANTIVENLPNLFPVEEWRAFYWTREPDGALDTAYAIMHLPRGLGAVTERVAIGEAGIVEHVRRWGVTLRGGYVQNIGLDLDAMLSHDRTRFSSDDAEALHLMTLLTHFDLPGHFIIASQEHPFLLFDPAGDLKGSDTRWFTQAGALAYLVSDGQIKISFDLVWQKDKELYDKVMQWLNDELEKRKR
;
A
#
# COMPACT_ATOMS: atom_id res chain seq x y z
N MET A 1 2.17 -13.30 -34.84
CA MET A 1 1.68 -13.76 -33.52
C MET A 1 2.44 -13.01 -32.44
N SER A 2 1.80 -11.98 -31.88
CA SER A 2 2.36 -11.19 -30.77
C SER A 2 2.45 -12.09 -29.53
N LYS A 3 3.64 -12.19 -28.94
CA LYS A 3 3.83 -12.80 -27.61
C LYS A 3 2.90 -12.07 -26.62
N PRO A 4 2.32 -12.76 -25.62
CA PRO A 4 1.65 -12.06 -24.53
C PRO A 4 2.72 -11.23 -23.81
N SER A 5 2.60 -9.90 -23.86
CA SER A 5 3.38 -9.03 -22.97
C SER A 5 3.07 -9.43 -21.54
N GLY A 6 4.13 -9.71 -20.77
CA GLY A 6 4.00 -10.23 -19.41
C GLY A 6 3.18 -9.29 -18.54
N SER A 7 2.13 -9.84 -17.90
CA SER A 7 1.32 -9.21 -16.85
C SER A 7 0.76 -7.83 -17.19
N GLN A 8 -0.49 -7.77 -17.66
CA GLN A 8 -1.32 -6.59 -17.41
C GLN A 8 -1.18 -6.23 -15.92
N PHE A 9 -0.72 -5.01 -15.61
CA PHE A 9 -0.50 -4.57 -14.24
C PHE A 9 -1.77 -4.82 -13.42
N ARG A 10 -1.69 -5.62 -12.35
CA ARG A 10 -2.83 -5.79 -11.43
C ARG A 10 -3.19 -4.40 -10.89
N GLN A 11 -4.30 -3.84 -11.34
CA GLN A 11 -4.81 -2.59 -10.78
C GLN A 11 -5.43 -2.90 -9.42
N SER A 12 -5.37 -1.96 -8.48
CA SER A 12 -6.23 -2.03 -7.31
C SER A 12 -7.68 -2.10 -7.78
N GLN A 13 -8.46 -3.03 -7.23
CA GLN A 13 -9.89 -3.12 -7.50
C GLN A 13 -10.70 -2.21 -6.57
N GLN A 14 -10.04 -1.53 -5.62
CA GLN A 14 -10.70 -0.62 -4.70
C GLN A 14 -11.08 0.67 -5.42
N LEU A 15 -12.34 1.06 -5.26
CA LEU A 15 -12.85 2.32 -5.79
C LEU A 15 -12.44 3.48 -4.88
N ALA A 16 -12.33 4.68 -5.45
CA ALA A 16 -12.16 5.87 -4.63
C ALA A 16 -13.36 6.03 -3.67
N ASN A 17 -13.11 6.56 -2.48
CA ASN A 17 -14.13 6.83 -1.44
C ASN A 17 -14.85 5.58 -0.90
N THR A 18 -14.30 4.38 -1.06
CA THR A 18 -14.80 3.17 -0.37
C THR A 18 -14.03 2.89 0.91
N ILE A 19 -14.69 2.21 1.83
CA ILE A 19 -14.04 1.63 3.00
C ILE A 19 -13.25 0.40 2.54
N VAL A 20 -11.98 0.36 2.91
CA VAL A 20 -11.07 -0.75 2.64
C VAL A 20 -11.21 -1.76 3.78
N GLU A 21 -11.83 -2.90 3.47
CA GLU A 21 -12.10 -3.98 4.40
C GLU A 21 -12.00 -5.33 3.69
N ASN A 22 -11.21 -6.25 4.25
CA ASN A 22 -11.00 -7.58 3.66
C ASN A 22 -11.90 -8.66 4.26
N LEU A 23 -12.39 -8.46 5.49
CA LEU A 23 -13.12 -9.43 6.30
C LEU A 23 -14.39 -8.80 6.91
N PRO A 24 -15.37 -8.42 6.07
CA PRO A 24 -16.55 -7.72 6.55
C PRO A 24 -17.37 -8.57 7.52
N ASN A 25 -17.79 -7.95 8.63
CA ASN A 25 -18.65 -8.54 9.66
C ASN A 25 -18.05 -9.74 10.43
N LEU A 26 -16.74 -9.99 10.32
CA LEU A 26 -16.11 -11.15 10.99
C LEU A 26 -15.64 -10.83 12.43
N PHE A 27 -15.36 -9.57 12.72
CA PHE A 27 -14.97 -9.08 14.05
C PHE A 27 -15.34 -7.61 14.22
N PRO A 28 -15.42 -7.09 15.45
CA PRO A 28 -15.56 -5.66 15.68
C PRO A 28 -14.37 -4.88 15.11
N VAL A 29 -14.67 -3.82 14.36
CA VAL A 29 -13.67 -2.97 13.72
C VAL A 29 -13.65 -1.56 14.32
N GLU A 30 -12.62 -0.82 13.96
CA GLU A 30 -12.47 0.62 14.15
C GLU A 30 -11.95 1.26 12.84
N GLU A 31 -12.28 2.54 12.62
CA GLU A 31 -11.97 3.25 11.37
C GLU A 31 -10.62 3.94 11.44
N TRP A 32 -9.69 3.47 10.61
CA TRP A 32 -8.37 4.04 10.42
C TRP A 32 -8.29 4.85 9.13
N ARG A 33 -7.36 5.79 9.08
CA ARG A 33 -7.25 6.76 7.99
C ARG A 33 -5.87 6.68 7.35
N ALA A 34 -5.83 6.25 6.09
CA ALA A 34 -4.62 6.25 5.28
C ALA A 34 -4.59 7.50 4.40
N PHE A 35 -3.47 8.23 4.44
CA PHE A 35 -3.16 9.34 3.53
C PHE A 35 -1.90 8.98 2.74
N TYR A 36 -1.97 9.12 1.41
CA TYR A 36 -0.91 8.66 0.53
C TYR A 36 -0.95 9.37 -0.82
N TRP A 37 0.02 9.04 -1.68
CA TRP A 37 0.14 9.59 -3.03
C TRP A 37 0.07 8.46 -4.05
N THR A 38 -0.61 8.72 -5.17
CA THR A 38 -0.73 7.80 -6.30
C THR A 38 -0.25 8.47 -7.58
N ARG A 39 0.42 7.70 -8.45
CA ARG A 39 0.62 8.05 -9.85
C ARG A 39 -0.37 7.29 -10.70
N GLU A 40 -1.14 8.03 -11.47
CA GLU A 40 -2.08 7.49 -12.44
C GLU A 40 -1.37 6.98 -13.71
N PRO A 41 -2.04 6.17 -14.57
CA PRO A 41 -1.41 5.61 -15.77
C PRO A 41 -0.90 6.67 -16.75
N ASP A 42 -1.52 7.84 -16.74
CA ASP A 42 -1.10 8.99 -17.55
C ASP A 42 0.10 9.74 -16.93
N GLY A 43 0.59 9.25 -15.80
CA GLY A 43 1.67 9.84 -15.06
C GLY A 43 1.24 11.00 -14.20
N ALA A 44 -0.04 11.35 -14.04
CA ALA A 44 -0.45 12.41 -13.10
C ALA A 44 -0.18 11.97 -11.65
N LEU A 45 0.29 12.90 -10.81
CA LEU A 45 0.41 12.67 -9.37
C LEU A 45 -0.86 13.18 -8.69
N ASP A 46 -1.44 12.38 -7.82
CA ASP A 46 -2.55 12.78 -6.99
C ASP A 46 -2.33 12.42 -5.52
N THR A 47 -2.98 13.18 -4.64
CA THR A 47 -3.16 12.85 -3.23
C THR A 47 -4.38 11.95 -3.09
N ALA A 48 -4.25 10.90 -2.30
CA ALA A 48 -5.31 9.94 -2.06
C ALA A 48 -5.52 9.70 -0.58
N TYR A 49 -6.73 9.25 -0.27
CA TYR A 49 -7.20 8.98 1.07
C TYR A 49 -8.07 7.72 1.08
N ALA A 50 -7.92 6.90 2.11
CA ALA A 50 -8.76 5.73 2.33
C ALA A 50 -9.12 5.57 3.80
N ILE A 51 -10.36 5.12 4.06
CA ILE A 51 -10.78 4.62 5.36
C ILE A 51 -10.53 3.12 5.37
N MET A 52 -9.85 2.61 6.39
CA MET A 52 -9.57 1.20 6.56
C MET A 52 -10.30 0.68 7.81
N HIS A 53 -11.01 -0.44 7.67
CA HIS A 53 -11.54 -1.17 8.83
C HIS A 53 -10.47 -2.11 9.36
N LEU A 54 -9.94 -1.78 10.54
CA LEU A 54 -8.98 -2.63 11.25
C LEU A 54 -9.61 -3.19 12.53
N PRO A 55 -9.11 -4.31 13.07
CA PRO A 55 -9.63 -4.89 14.30
C PRO A 55 -9.68 -3.87 15.45
N ARG A 56 -10.78 -3.87 16.19
CA ARG A 56 -10.98 -2.97 17.34
C ARG A 56 -9.91 -3.21 18.41
N GLY A 57 -9.43 -2.10 18.99
CA GLY A 57 -8.41 -2.12 20.05
C GLY A 57 -6.98 -2.02 19.51
N LEU A 58 -6.82 -2.06 18.19
CA LEU A 58 -5.53 -1.91 17.55
C LEU A 58 -4.88 -0.56 17.88
N GLY A 59 -5.65 0.53 17.90
CA GLY A 59 -5.15 1.87 18.21
C GLY A 59 -4.56 1.97 19.61
N ALA A 60 -5.10 1.19 20.56
CA ALA A 60 -4.66 1.18 21.96
C ALA A 60 -3.34 0.41 22.17
N VAL A 61 -3.09 -0.65 21.38
CA VAL A 61 -1.86 -1.46 21.47
C VAL A 61 -0.76 -1.00 20.52
N THR A 62 -1.07 -0.06 19.64
CA THR A 62 -0.10 0.50 18.68
C THR A 62 0.45 1.82 19.20
N GLU A 63 1.77 1.93 19.27
CA GLU A 63 2.42 3.16 19.71
C GLU A 63 2.30 4.28 18.67
N ARG A 64 2.29 5.53 19.15
CA ARG A 64 2.38 6.70 18.26
C ARG A 64 3.79 6.77 17.68
N VAL A 65 3.89 7.14 16.40
CA VAL A 65 5.17 7.27 15.68
C VAL A 65 5.33 8.64 15.03
N ALA A 66 6.56 8.97 14.65
CA ALA A 66 6.86 10.11 13.79
C ALA A 66 6.79 9.73 12.29
N ILE A 67 6.77 10.73 11.41
CA ILE A 67 6.85 10.51 9.95
C ILE A 67 8.18 9.82 9.62
N GLY A 68 8.11 8.74 8.83
CA GLY A 68 9.27 7.90 8.45
C GLY A 68 9.57 6.75 9.42
N GLU A 69 8.93 6.72 10.59
CA GLU A 69 8.93 5.57 11.48
C GLU A 69 7.81 4.60 11.11
N ALA A 70 8.17 3.32 10.96
CA ALA A 70 7.28 2.31 10.40
C ALA A 70 6.00 2.11 11.24
N GLY A 71 6.13 2.06 12.57
CA GLY A 71 5.02 1.73 13.47
C GLY A 71 4.37 0.40 13.06
N ILE A 72 3.04 0.40 12.93
CA ILE A 72 2.29 -0.77 12.46
C ILE A 72 2.45 -1.07 10.97
N VAL A 73 2.92 -0.13 10.16
CA VAL A 73 3.18 -0.38 8.75
C VAL A 73 4.44 -1.24 8.63
N GLU A 74 4.33 -2.34 7.89
CA GLU A 74 5.48 -3.17 7.54
C GLU A 74 6.17 -2.63 6.29
N HIS A 75 5.39 -2.44 5.22
CA HIS A 75 5.83 -1.78 3.99
C HIS A 75 4.63 -1.36 3.14
N VAL A 76 4.83 -0.32 2.33
CA VAL A 76 3.94 0.05 1.23
C VAL A 76 4.25 -0.77 -0.02
N ARG A 77 3.20 -1.09 -0.76
CA ARG A 77 3.24 -1.83 -2.02
C ARG A 77 2.66 -0.94 -3.13
N ARG A 78 2.91 -1.31 -4.39
CA ARG A 78 2.39 -0.56 -5.56
C ARG A 78 0.89 -0.24 -5.50
N TRP A 79 0.07 -1.10 -4.91
CA TRP A 79 -1.39 -0.95 -4.91
C TRP A 79 -1.99 -1.08 -3.51
N GLY A 80 -1.18 -0.96 -2.46
CA GLY A 80 -1.68 -1.14 -1.11
C GLY A 80 -0.64 -1.01 -0.03
N VAL A 81 -0.99 -1.47 1.17
CA VAL A 81 -0.13 -1.46 2.35
C VAL A 81 -0.14 -2.84 3.00
N THR A 82 0.98 -3.20 3.62
CA THR A 82 1.06 -4.36 4.52
C THR A 82 1.30 -3.87 5.94
N LEU A 83 0.50 -4.36 6.88
CA LEU A 83 0.61 -4.12 8.32
C LEU A 83 1.36 -5.26 9.00
N ARG A 84 2.09 -4.95 10.08
CA ARG A 84 2.78 -5.96 10.90
C ARG A 84 1.76 -6.82 11.63
N GLY A 85 1.74 -8.13 11.37
CA GLY A 85 0.76 -9.06 11.97
C GLY A 85 0.85 -9.24 13.49
N GLY A 86 1.89 -8.75 14.16
CA GLY A 86 2.07 -8.91 15.61
C GLY A 86 0.93 -8.37 16.47
N TYR A 87 0.14 -7.42 15.94
CA TYR A 87 -0.99 -6.87 16.67
C TYR A 87 -2.09 -7.90 16.96
N VAL A 88 -2.23 -8.95 16.14
CA VAL A 88 -3.29 -9.97 16.29
C VAL A 88 -3.21 -10.61 17.67
N GLN A 89 -1.98 -10.92 18.11
CA GLN A 89 -1.72 -11.44 19.46
C GLN A 89 -1.94 -10.35 20.53
N ASN A 90 -1.48 -9.12 20.28
CA ASN A 90 -1.54 -8.03 21.26
C ASN A 90 -2.97 -7.62 21.62
N ILE A 91 -3.90 -7.67 20.67
CA ILE A 91 -5.32 -7.38 20.90
C ILE A 91 -6.13 -8.62 21.34
N GLY A 92 -5.50 -9.80 21.37
CA GLY A 92 -6.16 -11.06 21.69
C GLY A 92 -7.21 -11.47 20.64
N LEU A 93 -6.96 -11.22 19.36
CA LEU A 93 -7.87 -11.64 18.30
C LEU A 93 -7.75 -13.16 18.09
N ASP A 94 -8.84 -13.87 18.38
CA ASP A 94 -8.91 -15.33 18.25
C ASP A 94 -9.14 -15.73 16.79
N LEU A 95 -8.06 -16.14 16.12
CA LEU A 95 -8.12 -16.60 14.73
C LEU A 95 -8.81 -17.95 14.59
N ASP A 96 -8.71 -18.82 15.59
CA ASP A 96 -9.29 -20.17 15.54
C ASP A 96 -10.83 -20.06 15.54
N ALA A 97 -11.37 -19.12 16.33
CA ALA A 97 -12.79 -18.81 16.32
C ALA A 97 -13.31 -18.23 14.99
N MET A 98 -12.41 -17.76 14.11
CA MET A 98 -12.75 -17.18 12.80
C MET A 98 -12.67 -18.18 11.66
N LEU A 99 -12.20 -19.42 11.90
CA LEU A 99 -12.08 -20.44 10.87
C LEU A 99 -13.47 -20.90 10.41
N SER A 100 -13.65 -20.97 9.09
CA SER A 100 -14.84 -21.56 8.48
C SER A 100 -14.76 -23.09 8.43
N HIS A 101 -13.55 -23.65 8.52
CA HIS A 101 -13.26 -25.08 8.37
C HIS A 101 -13.71 -25.66 7.02
N ASP A 102 -13.79 -24.82 5.98
CA ASP A 102 -14.17 -25.25 4.63
C ASP A 102 -13.02 -26.01 3.95
N ARG A 103 -13.10 -27.34 4.04
CA ARG A 103 -12.12 -28.26 3.42
C ARG A 103 -12.18 -28.32 1.90
N THR A 104 -13.21 -27.73 1.27
CA THR A 104 -13.26 -27.61 -0.19
C THR A 104 -12.42 -26.43 -0.68
N ARG A 105 -12.28 -25.39 0.15
CA ARG A 105 -11.51 -24.19 -0.14
C ARG A 105 -10.08 -24.25 0.42
N PHE A 106 -9.88 -24.84 1.58
CA PHE A 106 -8.59 -24.92 2.27
C PHE A 106 -8.17 -26.35 2.56
N SER A 107 -6.89 -26.67 2.34
CA SER A 107 -6.34 -28.00 2.58
C SER A 107 -6.21 -28.37 4.07
N SER A 108 -6.16 -27.37 4.95
CA SER A 108 -6.00 -27.52 6.41
C SER A 108 -6.43 -26.24 7.13
N ASP A 109 -6.60 -26.30 8.45
CA ASP A 109 -6.85 -25.11 9.28
C ASP A 109 -5.66 -24.14 9.22
N ASP A 110 -4.42 -24.64 9.21
CA ASP A 110 -3.23 -23.79 9.05
C ASP A 110 -3.24 -22.99 7.75
N ALA A 111 -3.72 -23.60 6.65
CA ALA A 111 -3.81 -22.91 5.36
C ALA A 111 -4.89 -21.81 5.38
N GLU A 112 -6.00 -22.05 6.08
CA GLU A 112 -7.04 -21.07 6.30
C GLU A 112 -6.57 -19.94 7.24
N ALA A 113 -5.91 -20.27 8.35
CA ALA A 113 -5.35 -19.30 9.29
C ALA A 113 -4.31 -18.39 8.60
N LEU A 114 -3.44 -18.95 7.75
CA LEU A 114 -2.50 -18.18 6.94
C LEU A 114 -3.21 -17.25 5.95
N HIS A 115 -4.31 -17.72 5.34
CA HIS A 115 -5.14 -16.89 4.47
C HIS A 115 -5.79 -15.74 5.25
N LEU A 116 -6.36 -16.00 6.43
CA LEU A 116 -6.91 -14.98 7.32
C LEU A 116 -5.84 -13.97 7.74
N MET A 117 -4.65 -14.42 8.14
CA MET A 117 -3.52 -13.54 8.47
C MET A 117 -3.13 -12.64 7.30
N THR A 118 -3.15 -13.17 6.08
CA THR A 118 -2.91 -12.38 4.87
C THR A 118 -3.99 -11.31 4.71
N LEU A 119 -5.26 -11.66 4.83
CA LEU A 119 -6.38 -10.72 4.72
C LEU A 119 -6.41 -9.69 5.86
N LEU A 120 -5.93 -10.04 7.05
CA LEU A 120 -5.82 -9.13 8.18
C LEU A 120 -4.71 -8.09 7.98
N THR A 121 -3.65 -8.44 7.27
CA THR A 121 -2.43 -7.62 7.18
C THR A 121 -2.24 -6.92 5.85
N HIS A 122 -2.79 -7.44 4.75
CA HIS A 122 -2.53 -6.95 3.38
C HIS A 122 -3.77 -6.26 2.82
N PHE A 123 -3.73 -4.93 2.74
CA PHE A 123 -4.83 -4.14 2.22
C PHE A 123 -4.50 -3.54 0.86
N ASP A 124 -5.38 -3.76 -0.12
CA ASP A 124 -5.40 -3.02 -1.37
C ASP A 124 -5.95 -1.61 -1.07
N LEU A 125 -5.32 -0.57 -1.62
CA LEU A 125 -5.78 0.82 -1.48
C LEU A 125 -6.18 1.36 -2.85
N PRO A 126 -7.14 2.31 -2.95
CA PRO A 126 -7.48 2.95 -4.21
C PRO A 126 -6.26 3.62 -4.87
N GLY A 127 -6.16 3.53 -6.20
CA GLY A 127 -5.07 4.14 -6.98
C GLY A 127 -4.29 3.14 -7.82
N HIS A 128 -3.48 3.68 -8.74
CA HIS A 128 -2.77 2.87 -9.74
C HIS A 128 -1.34 2.48 -9.30
N PHE A 129 -0.56 3.46 -8.84
CA PHE A 129 0.79 3.25 -8.33
C PHE A 129 1.04 4.12 -7.09
N ILE A 130 0.99 3.51 -5.91
CA ILE A 130 1.26 4.18 -4.64
C ILE A 130 2.74 4.48 -4.50
N ILE A 131 3.02 5.73 -4.11
CA ILE A 131 4.33 6.26 -3.79
C ILE A 131 4.42 6.36 -2.27
N ALA A 132 5.59 6.01 -1.73
CA ALA A 132 5.91 6.25 -0.33
C ALA A 132 7.39 6.59 -0.21
N SER A 133 7.73 7.87 -0.31
CA SER A 133 9.09 8.38 -0.23
C SER A 133 9.20 9.48 0.83
N GLN A 134 10.40 9.98 1.09
CA GLN A 134 10.57 11.11 2.03
C GLN A 134 9.80 12.36 1.60
N GLU A 135 9.63 12.55 0.30
CA GLU A 135 8.85 13.66 -0.28
C GLU A 135 7.33 13.42 -0.16
N HIS A 136 6.92 12.15 -0.22
CA HIS A 136 5.52 11.72 -0.25
C HIS A 136 5.33 10.55 0.72
N PRO A 137 5.31 10.79 2.03
CA PRO A 137 5.26 9.72 3.02
C PRO A 137 3.91 9.03 3.00
N PHE A 138 3.83 7.71 3.08
CA PHE A 138 2.59 7.07 3.48
C PHE A 138 2.31 7.36 4.96
N LEU A 139 1.07 7.65 5.32
CA LEU A 139 0.65 7.97 6.68
C LEU A 139 -0.60 7.18 7.05
N LEU A 140 -0.59 6.56 8.23
CA LEU A 140 -1.71 5.79 8.76
C LEU A 140 -2.06 6.26 10.17
N PHE A 141 -3.26 6.80 10.31
CA PHE A 141 -3.79 7.34 11.56
C PHE A 141 -4.86 6.44 12.15
N ASP A 142 -4.86 6.33 13.47
CA ASP A 142 -5.91 5.65 14.22
C ASP A 142 -7.19 6.51 14.35
N PRO A 143 -8.26 5.98 14.95
CA PRO A 143 -9.50 6.73 15.14
C PRO A 143 -9.35 7.99 16.02
N ALA A 144 -8.35 8.04 16.90
CA ALA A 144 -8.07 9.19 17.75
C ALA A 144 -7.31 10.31 17.01
N GLY A 145 -6.81 10.02 15.81
CA GLY A 145 -6.01 10.95 15.00
C GLY A 145 -4.51 10.84 15.25
N ASP A 146 -4.05 9.78 15.91
CA ASP A 146 -2.64 9.54 16.16
C ASP A 146 -1.99 8.87 14.97
N LEU A 147 -0.83 9.38 14.55
CA LEU A 147 0.00 8.69 13.56
C LEU A 147 0.56 7.41 14.20
N LYS A 148 0.15 6.26 13.66
CA LYS A 148 0.53 4.93 14.17
C LYS A 148 1.40 4.15 13.19
N GLY A 149 1.52 4.62 11.96
CA GLY A 149 2.45 4.05 10.99
C GLY A 149 2.77 5.02 9.85
N SER A 150 3.99 4.94 9.35
CA SER A 150 4.45 5.71 8.20
C SER A 150 5.46 4.93 7.36
N ASP A 151 5.47 5.15 6.05
CA ASP A 151 6.52 4.61 5.19
C ASP A 151 7.06 5.69 4.24
N THR A 152 8.38 5.70 4.07
CA THR A 152 9.13 6.65 3.25
C THR A 152 10.22 5.96 2.42
N ARG A 153 10.21 4.62 2.37
CA ARG A 153 11.29 3.80 1.81
C ARG A 153 10.86 2.99 0.58
N TRP A 154 9.73 3.35 0.00
CA TRP A 154 9.25 2.83 -1.26
C TRP A 154 9.73 3.70 -2.42
N PHE A 155 9.05 3.62 -3.57
CA PHE A 155 9.38 4.38 -4.76
C PHE A 155 9.15 5.89 -4.53
N THR A 156 10.04 6.72 -5.07
CA THR A 156 9.75 8.15 -5.31
C THR A 156 8.88 8.33 -6.55
N GLN A 157 8.49 9.58 -6.83
CA GLN A 157 7.78 9.92 -8.06
C GLN A 157 8.56 9.50 -9.33
N ALA A 158 9.85 9.81 -9.41
CA ALA A 158 10.70 9.42 -10.54
C ALA A 158 10.75 7.89 -10.69
N GLY A 159 10.80 7.18 -9.57
CA GLY A 159 10.74 5.73 -9.59
C GLY A 159 9.43 5.21 -10.18
N ALA A 160 8.31 5.75 -9.73
CA ALA A 160 6.99 5.37 -10.23
C ALA A 160 6.85 5.66 -11.74
N LEU A 161 7.31 6.83 -12.19
CA LEU A 161 7.33 7.16 -13.62
C LEU A 161 8.23 6.22 -14.43
N ALA A 162 9.43 5.91 -13.95
CA ALA A 162 10.33 4.96 -14.61
C ALA A 162 9.69 3.57 -14.71
N TYR A 163 8.95 3.15 -13.69
CA TYR A 163 8.16 1.93 -13.74
C TYR A 163 7.08 2.00 -14.84
N LEU A 164 6.30 3.09 -14.92
CA LEU A 164 5.25 3.26 -15.93
C LEU A 164 5.82 3.31 -17.37
N VAL A 165 6.86 4.12 -17.59
CA VAL A 165 7.52 4.27 -18.91
C VAL A 165 8.13 2.95 -19.40
N SER A 166 8.61 2.11 -18.48
CA SER A 166 9.28 0.85 -18.83
C SER A 166 8.36 -0.37 -18.82
N ASP A 167 7.06 -0.18 -18.66
CA ASP A 167 6.10 -1.27 -18.43
C ASP A 167 6.56 -2.23 -17.31
N GLY A 168 7.03 -1.66 -16.21
CA GLY A 168 7.43 -2.36 -14.99
C GLY A 168 8.78 -3.06 -15.04
N GLN A 169 9.55 -2.89 -16.11
CA GLN A 169 10.90 -3.44 -16.23
C GLN A 169 11.90 -2.72 -15.32
N ILE A 170 11.73 -1.42 -15.10
CA ILE A 170 12.58 -0.61 -14.22
C ILE A 170 11.89 -0.46 -12.86
N LYS A 171 12.57 -0.92 -11.81
CA LYS A 171 12.11 -0.92 -10.42
C LYS A 171 13.15 -0.24 -9.53
N ILE A 172 13.16 1.08 -9.50
CA ILE A 172 14.14 1.89 -8.77
C ILE A 172 13.44 3.07 -8.09
N SER A 173 13.90 3.46 -6.90
CA SER A 173 13.28 4.56 -6.15
C SER A 173 13.88 5.93 -6.43
N PHE A 174 15.11 6.07 -6.95
CA PHE A 174 15.82 7.36 -7.11
C PHE A 174 16.00 8.19 -5.81
N ASP A 175 15.85 7.59 -4.62
CA ASP A 175 15.94 8.31 -3.33
C ASP A 175 17.26 9.07 -3.17
N LEU A 176 18.38 8.42 -3.48
CA LEU A 176 19.70 9.04 -3.32
C LEU A 176 19.87 10.25 -4.24
N VAL A 177 19.32 10.20 -5.45
CA VAL A 177 19.37 11.34 -6.40
C VAL A 177 18.57 12.49 -5.84
N TRP A 178 17.34 12.23 -5.38
CA TRP A 178 16.50 13.25 -4.73
C TRP A 178 17.19 13.90 -3.52
N GLN A 179 17.89 13.11 -2.70
CA GLN A 179 18.59 13.62 -1.50
C GLN A 179 19.86 14.40 -1.81
N LYS A 180 20.58 14.06 -2.89
CA LYS A 180 21.95 14.56 -3.14
C LYS A 180 22.04 15.57 -4.29
N ASP A 181 21.13 15.50 -5.26
CA ASP A 181 21.15 16.33 -6.45
C ASP A 181 19.73 16.56 -6.98
N LYS A 182 19.06 17.58 -6.42
CA LYS A 182 17.68 17.93 -6.79
C LYS A 182 17.56 18.37 -8.25
N GLU A 183 18.58 19.04 -8.81
CA GLU A 183 18.55 19.48 -10.20
C GLU A 183 18.60 18.28 -11.16
N LEU A 184 19.44 17.27 -10.86
CA LEU A 184 19.44 16.03 -11.61
C LEU A 184 18.11 15.27 -11.46
N TYR A 185 17.54 15.24 -10.25
CA TYR A 185 16.24 14.64 -10.02
C TYR A 185 15.15 15.27 -10.91
N ASP A 186 15.10 16.60 -10.96
CA ASP A 186 14.14 17.33 -11.80
C ASP A 186 14.34 17.06 -13.29
N LYS A 187 15.59 16.95 -13.76
CA LYS A 187 15.91 16.55 -15.14
C LYS A 187 15.44 15.13 -15.47
N VAL A 188 15.63 14.18 -14.54
CA VAL A 188 15.14 12.80 -14.70
C VAL A 188 13.61 12.80 -14.76
N MET A 189 12.95 13.54 -13.88
CA MET A 189 11.50 13.70 -13.87
C MET A 189 10.98 14.27 -15.20
N GLN A 190 11.59 15.34 -15.71
CA GLN A 190 11.21 15.93 -17.00
C GLN A 190 11.35 14.91 -18.14
N TRP A 191 12.49 14.23 -18.22
CA TRP A 191 12.74 13.24 -19.26
C TRP A 191 11.74 12.08 -19.22
N LEU A 192 11.41 11.57 -18.04
CA LEU A 192 10.44 10.50 -17.86
C LEU A 192 9.02 10.92 -18.27
N ASN A 193 8.60 12.13 -17.93
CA ASN A 193 7.30 12.66 -18.36
C ASN A 193 7.24 12.81 -19.89
N ASP A 194 8.28 13.35 -20.51
CA ASP A 194 8.35 13.50 -21.97
C ASP A 194 8.26 12.13 -22.67
N GLU A 195 8.92 11.11 -22.12
CA GLU A 195 8.88 9.76 -22.68
C GLU A 195 7.50 9.10 -22.51
N LEU A 196 6.83 9.33 -21.38
CA LEU A 196 5.46 8.87 -21.17
C LEU A 196 4.48 9.53 -22.14
N GLU A 197 4.62 10.83 -22.40
CA GLU A 197 3.80 11.57 -23.37
C GLU A 197 3.98 11.06 -24.80
N LYS A 198 5.21 10.71 -25.21
CA LYS A 198 5.45 10.12 -26.53
C LYS A 198 4.71 8.79 -26.71
N ARG A 199 4.61 7.98 -25.65
CA ARG A 199 3.90 6.69 -25.67
C ARG A 199 2.38 6.83 -25.77
N LYS A 200 1.81 7.99 -25.43
CA LYS A 200 0.38 8.29 -25.57
C LYS A 200 -0.02 8.65 -27.00
N ARG A 201 0.93 9.03 -27.86
CA ARG A 201 0.71 9.45 -29.25
C ARG A 201 0.84 8.27 -30.22
#